data_AF-A0A2G6RC62-F1
#
_entry.id   AF-A0A2G6RC62-F1
#
_cell.length_a   1.000
_cell.length_b   1.000
_cell.length_c   1.000
_cell.angle_alpha   90.00
_cell.angle_beta   90.00
_cell.angle_gamma   90.00
#
_symmetry.space_group_name_H-M   'P 1'
#
loop_
_entity.id
_entity.type
_entity.pdbx_description
1 polymer ?
#
loop_
_entity_poly.entity_id
_entity_poly.type
_entity_poly.pdbx_seq_one_letter_code
_entity_poly.pdbx_strand_id
1 'polypeptide(L)' 'NIAYQNYYGLLNANIVLSQKRWHMMLWAKNLLNTNYTAFYFRAIGHSYAQQGRPMMFGVKVGVRI' A
#
# COMPACT_ATOMS: atom_id res chain seq x y z
N ASN A 1 -10.46 -24.79 -10.49
CA ASN A 1 -10.75 -23.37 -10.19
C ASN A 1 -9.43 -22.65 -10.35
N ILE A 2 -9.24 -21.85 -11.40
CA ILE A 2 -7.99 -21.09 -11.59
C ILE A 2 -8.36 -19.61 -11.69
N ALA A 3 -8.54 -18.98 -10.54
CA ALA A 3 -8.43 -17.53 -10.44
C ALA A 3 -6.94 -17.18 -10.62
N TYR A 4 -6.64 -16.26 -11.53
CA TYR A 4 -5.27 -15.89 -11.86
C TYR A 4 -5.13 -14.38 -11.93
N GLN A 5 -3.99 -13.89 -11.45
CA GLN A 5 -3.61 -12.49 -11.49
C GLN A 5 -2.18 -12.46 -12.03
N ASN A 6 -1.95 -11.65 -13.07
CA ASN A 6 -0.62 -11.42 -13.61
C ASN A 6 0.32 -10.93 -12.50
N TYR A 7 1.59 -11.32 -12.57
CA TYR A 7 2.60 -10.80 -11.65
C TYR A 7 2.65 -9.27 -11.72
N TYR A 8 2.70 -8.63 -10.56
CA TYR A 8 2.76 -7.19 -10.43
C TYR A 8 3.75 -6.80 -9.33
N GLY A 9 4.33 -5.62 -9.45
CA GLY A 9 5.15 -4.99 -8.42
C GLY A 9 4.46 -3.76 -7.85
N LEU A 10 4.68 -3.48 -6.57
CA LEU A 10 4.23 -2.24 -5.94
C LEU A 10 5.45 -1.41 -5.55
N LEU A 11 5.58 -0.22 -6.13
CA LEU A 11 6.61 0.73 -5.74
C LEU A 11 6.15 1.53 -4.51
N ASN A 12 6.90 1.44 -3.42
CA ASN A 12 6.66 2.22 -2.19
C ASN A 12 7.89 3.08 -1.90
N ALA A 13 7.69 4.24 -1.28
CA ALA A 13 8.76 5.18 -1.00
C ALA A 13 8.60 5.81 0.39
N ASN A 14 9.72 6.03 1.07
CA ASN A 14 9.76 6.69 2.38
C ASN A 14 10.97 7.62 2.43
N ILE A 15 10.75 8.87 2.87
CA ILE A 15 11.80 9.86 3.10
C ILE A 15 11.68 10.30 4.55
N VAL A 16 12.76 10.18 5.33
CA VAL A 16 12.77 10.52 6.75
C VAL A 16 13.75 11.66 7.01
N LEU A 17 13.26 12.72 7.62
CA LEU A 17 14.02 13.84 8.16
C LEU A 17 14.10 13.65 9.68
N SER A 18 15.30 13.42 10.20
CA SER A 18 15.53 13.24 11.64
C SER A 18 16.37 14.39 12.20
N GLN A 19 15.86 15.01 13.26
CA GLN A 19 16.58 15.96 14.11
C GLN A 19 16.63 15.44 15.55
N LYS A 20 17.46 16.06 16.40
CA LYS A 20 17.67 15.59 17.81
C LYS A 20 16.36 15.40 18.58
N ARG A 21 15.38 16.27 18.39
CA ARG A 21 14.11 16.32 19.15
C ARG A 21 12.87 15.96 18.36
N TRP A 22 12.96 15.81 17.04
CA TRP A 22 11.80 15.52 16.21
C TRP A 22 12.20 14.75 14.96
N HIS A 23 11.25 14.00 14.41
CA HIS A 23 11.39 13.33 13.13
C HIS A 23 10.13 13.56 12.30
N MET A 24 10.33 13.65 10.99
CA MET A 24 9.27 13.76 10.01
C MET A 24 9.51 12.72 8.93
N MET A 25 8.46 12.05 8.49
CA MET A 25 8.51 11.02 7.48
C MET A 25 7.45 11.29 6.43
N LEU A 26 7.88 11.53 5.19
CA LEU A 26 7.03 11.46 4.01
C LEU A 26 6.98 9.99 3.58
N TRP A 27 5.78 9.46 3.39
CA TRP A 27 5.59 8.08 2.94
C TRP A 27 4.63 8.03 1.76
N ALA A 28 4.87 7.09 0.87
CA ALA A 28 4.00 6.78 -0.26
C ALA A 28 3.93 5.26 -0.48
N LYS A 29 2.74 4.77 -0.78
CA LYS A 29 2.46 3.39 -1.14
C LYS A 29 1.80 3.33 -2.51
N ASN A 30 2.14 2.29 -3.28
CA ASN A 30 1.63 2.09 -4.62
C ASN A 30 1.85 3.33 -5.51
N LEU A 31 3.09 3.84 -5.55
CA LEU A 31 3.48 5.09 -6.21
C LEU A 31 3.21 5.10 -7.72
N LEU A 32 3.23 3.93 -8.36
CA LEU A 32 2.87 3.76 -9.77
C LEU A 32 1.37 3.55 -9.99
N ASN A 33 0.56 3.71 -8.94
CA ASN A 33 -0.90 3.50 -8.95
C ASN A 33 -1.32 2.19 -9.63
N THR A 34 -0.58 1.11 -9.38
CA THR A 34 -0.82 -0.21 -9.95
C THR A 34 -2.17 -0.73 -9.44
N ASN A 35 -3.02 -1.19 -10.35
CA ASN A 35 -4.26 -1.87 -10.03
C ASN A 35 -3.97 -3.35 -9.76
N TYR A 36 -4.38 -3.85 -8.60
CA TYR A 36 -4.19 -5.24 -8.19
C TYR A 36 -5.35 -5.72 -7.32
N THR A 37 -5.50 -7.03 -7.21
CA THR A 37 -6.45 -7.67 -6.29
C THR A 37 -5.72 -7.99 -4.99
N ALA A 38 -6.14 -7.39 -3.88
CA ALA A 38 -5.53 -7.63 -2.56
C ALA A 38 -6.01 -8.94 -1.93
N PHE A 39 -7.26 -9.32 -2.18
CA PHE A 39 -7.83 -10.55 -1.66
C PHE A 39 -8.87 -11.12 -2.62
N TYR A 40 -8.93 -12.45 -2.73
CA TYR A 40 -9.90 -13.15 -3.54
C TYR A 40 -10.41 -14.37 -2.79
N PHE A 41 -11.72 -14.59 -2.82
CA PHE A 41 -12.34 -15.79 -2.28
C PHE A 41 -13.61 -16.16 -3.05
N ARG A 42 -13.99 -17.45 -2.98
CA ARG A 42 -15.23 -17.96 -3.57
C ARG A 42 -16.12 -18.51 -2.47
N ALA A 43 -17.37 -18.07 -2.42
CA ALA A 43 -18.35 -18.52 -1.42
C ALA A 43 -19.75 -18.59 -2.05
N ILE A 44 -20.50 -19.66 -1.72
CA ILE A 44 -21.90 -19.85 -2.14
C ILE A 44 -22.08 -19.65 -3.65
N GLY A 45 -21.22 -20.28 -4.46
CA GLY A 45 -21.24 -20.16 -5.93
C GLY A 45 -20.65 -18.86 -6.50
N HIS A 46 -20.56 -17.78 -5.71
CA HIS A 46 -20.06 -16.47 -6.11
C HIS A 46 -18.56 -16.28 -5.85
N SER A 47 -17.95 -15.44 -6.67
CA SER A 47 -16.56 -14.99 -6.52
C SER A 47 -16.53 -13.55 -6.03
N TYR A 48 -15.72 -13.30 -5.00
CA TYR A 48 -15.54 -11.99 -4.40
C TYR A 48 -14.06 -11.60 -4.50
N ALA A 49 -13.82 -10.38 -4.96
CA ALA A 49 -12.48 -9.82 -5.07
C ALA A 49 -12.44 -8.46 -4.36
N GLN A 50 -11.43 -8.27 -3.53
CA GLN A 50 -11.14 -6.98 -2.91
C GLN A 50 -10.02 -6.31 -3.69
N GLN A 51 -10.33 -5.15 -4.27
CA GLN A 51 -9.33 -4.34 -4.94
C GLN A 51 -8.30 -3.82 -3.93
N GLY A 52 -7.04 -3.86 -4.32
CA GLY A 52 -5.94 -3.24 -3.60
C GLY A 52 -6.11 -1.73 -3.49
N ARG A 53 -5.49 -1.14 -2.47
CA ARG A 53 -5.58 0.31 -2.28
C ARG A 53 -4.85 1.03 -3.43
N PRO A 54 -5.43 2.14 -3.95
CA PRO A 54 -4.77 2.96 -4.96
C PRO A 54 -3.52 3.64 -4.37
N MET A 55 -2.85 4.47 -5.15
CA MET A 55 -1.77 5.30 -4.66
C MET A 55 -2.19 6.06 -3.39
N MET A 56 -1.41 5.92 -2.32
CA MET A 56 -1.62 6.64 -1.06
C MET A 56 -0.31 7.30 -0.65
N PHE A 57 -0.38 8.50 -0.12
CA PHE A 57 0.77 9.18 0.45
C PHE A 57 0.37 9.92 1.71
N GLY A 58 1.35 10.29 2.52
CA GLY A 58 1.11 11.06 3.72
C GLY A 58 2.39 11.46 4.42
N VAL A 59 2.20 12.17 5.52
CA VAL A 59 3.26 12.64 6.40
C VAL A 59 3.06 12.06 7.79
N LYS A 60 4.13 11.66 8.45
CA LYS A 60 4.17 11.37 9.87
C LYS A 60 5.13 12.33 10.54
N VAL A 61 4.74 12.88 11.68
CA VAL A 61 5.60 13.73 12.52
C VAL A 61 5.63 13.12 13.90
N GLY A 62 6.79 13.07 14.53
CA GLY A 62 6.92 12.62 15.90
C GLY A 62 8.00 13.38 16.64
N VAL A 63 7.80 13.57 17.94
CA VAL A 63 8.76 14.20 18.85
C VAL A 63 9.51 13.10 19.58
N ARG A 64 10.83 13.26 19.73
CA ARG A 64 11.65 12.42 20.62
C ARG A 64 11.73 13.16 21.95
N ILE A 65 11.07 12.58 22.97
CA ILE A 65 11.09 13.04 24.36
C ILE A 65 12.40 12.60 25.00
#